data_AF-A0A510JQC1-F1
#
_entry.id   AF-A0A510JQC1-F1
#
_cell.length_a   1.000
_cell.length_b   1.000
_cell.length_c   1.000
_cell.angle_alpha   90.00
_cell.angle_beta   90.00
_cell.angle_gamma   90.00
#
_symmetry.space_group_name_H-M   'P 1'
#
loop_
_entity.id
_entity.type
_entity.pdbx_description
1 polymer ?
#
loop_
_entity_poly.entity_id
_entity_poly.type
_entity_poly.pdbx_seq_one_letter_code
_entity_poly.pdbx_strand_id
1 'polypeptide(L)' 'MNYKLFKTNERFQYLITKESGETGGELQKVQACRECGVTILTIKRPVLNYGTVFYTIKELVEYVENL' A
#
# COMPACT_ATOMS: atom_id res chain seq x y z
N MET A 1 -1.83 3.70 -11.01
CA MET A 1 -2.73 2.54 -10.81
C MET A 1 -3.23 2.07 -12.17
N ASN A 2 -3.26 0.75 -12.44
CA ASN A 2 -3.89 0.19 -13.63
C ASN A 2 -5.42 0.32 -13.55
N TYR A 3 -5.94 1.56 -13.65
CA TYR A 3 -7.39 1.84 -13.76
C TYR A 3 -8.05 1.02 -14.88
N LYS A 4 -7.28 0.67 -15.91
CA LYS A 4 -7.72 -0.24 -16.99
C LYS A 4 -8.09 -1.64 -16.49
N LEU A 5 -7.44 -2.20 -15.46
CA LEU A 5 -7.79 -3.51 -14.91
C LEU A 5 -9.18 -3.53 -14.27
N PHE A 6 -9.62 -2.42 -13.67
CA PHE A 6 -10.97 -2.29 -13.11
C PHE A 6 -12.05 -2.05 -14.17
N LYS A 7 -11.65 -1.65 -15.38
CA LYS A 7 -12.55 -1.21 -16.45
C LYS A 7 -12.70 -2.23 -17.59
N THR A 8 -11.97 -3.34 -17.56
CA THR A 8 -12.17 -4.44 -18.51
C THR A 8 -13.47 -5.17 -18.19
N ASN A 9 -14.17 -5.68 -19.22
CA ASN A 9 -15.49 -6.34 -19.14
C ASN A 9 -15.54 -7.63 -18.28
N GLU A 10 -14.47 -7.94 -17.55
CA GLU A 10 -14.40 -9.04 -16.59
C GLU A 10 -14.74 -8.52 -15.19
N ARG A 11 -15.95 -8.84 -14.73
CA ARG A 11 -16.43 -8.45 -13.41
C ARG A 11 -15.79 -9.37 -12.35
N PHE A 12 -14.68 -8.96 -11.77
CA PHE A 12 -14.09 -9.67 -10.62
C PHE A 12 -14.79 -9.25 -9.32
N GLN A 13 -14.89 -10.20 -8.37
CA GLN A 13 -15.59 -9.98 -7.10
C GLN A 13 -14.64 -9.60 -5.96
N TYR A 14 -13.36 -9.96 -6.08
CA TYR A 14 -12.37 -9.78 -5.02
C TYR A 14 -11.05 -9.22 -5.55
N LEU A 15 -10.46 -8.27 -4.81
CA LEU A 15 -9.06 -7.85 -4.95
C LEU A 15 -8.28 -8.32 -3.72
N ILE A 16 -7.33 -9.22 -3.90
CA ILE A 16 -6.39 -9.62 -2.84
C ILE A 16 -5.12 -8.79 -2.97
N THR A 17 -4.72 -8.08 -1.92
CA THR A 17 -3.51 -7.27 -1.92
C THR A 17 -2.79 -7.33 -0.57
N LYS A 18 -1.58 -6.77 -0.51
CA LYS A 18 -0.86 -6.56 0.75
C LYS A 18 -0.93 -5.09 1.14
N GLU A 19 -0.79 -4.83 2.43
CA GLU A 19 -0.60 -3.48 2.96
C GLU A 19 0.67 -2.84 2.36
N SER A 20 0.45 -1.81 1.56
CA SER A 20 1.45 -1.15 0.71
C SER A 20 1.71 0.30 1.11
N GLY A 21 0.88 0.85 2.00
CA GLY A 21 0.98 2.23 2.46
C GLY A 21 0.58 3.24 1.38
N GLU A 22 0.72 4.52 1.74
CA GLU A 22 0.33 5.65 0.91
C GLU A 22 1.09 5.69 -0.43
N THR A 23 2.41 5.55 -0.41
CA THR A 23 3.24 5.47 -1.63
C THR A 23 2.83 4.31 -2.54
N GLY A 24 2.33 3.21 -1.96
CA GLY A 24 1.81 2.05 -2.68
C GLY A 24 0.44 2.24 -3.32
N GLY A 25 -0.13 3.44 -3.18
CA GLY A 25 -1.44 3.81 -3.74
C GLY A 25 -2.60 3.08 -3.07
N GLU A 26 -2.48 2.74 -1.79
CA GLU A 26 -3.46 1.90 -1.09
C GLU A 26 -4.86 2.53 -1.05
N LEU A 27 -4.93 3.84 -0.79
CA LEU A 27 -6.20 4.60 -0.81
C LEU A 27 -6.89 4.52 -2.17
N GLN A 28 -6.12 4.66 -3.26
CA GLN A 28 -6.66 4.56 -4.61
C GLN A 28 -7.18 3.15 -4.92
N LYS A 29 -6.61 2.09 -4.32
CA LYS A 29 -7.11 0.70 -4.49
C LYS A 29 -8.43 0.51 -3.81
N VAL A 30 -8.53 0.97 -2.56
CA VAL A 30 -9.76 0.89 -1.76
C VAL A 30 -10.88 1.66 -2.44
N GLN A 31 -10.60 2.87 -2.91
CA GLN A 31 -11.58 3.72 -3.58
C GLN A 31 -12.08 3.10 -4.90
N ALA A 32 -11.17 2.59 -5.74
CA ALA A 32 -11.55 1.90 -6.97
C ALA A 32 -12.40 0.65 -6.71
N CYS A 33 -12.06 -0.16 -5.70
CA CYS A 33 -12.86 -1.33 -5.34
C CYS A 33 -14.27 -0.95 -4.87
N ARG A 34 -14.38 0.11 -4.05
CA ARG A 34 -15.68 0.64 -3.60
C ARG A 34 -16.54 1.11 -4.77
N GLU A 35 -15.97 1.85 -5.72
CA GLU A 35 -16.68 2.34 -6.91
C GLU A 35 -17.12 1.21 -7.85
N CYS A 36 -16.35 0.12 -7.91
CA CYS A 36 -16.63 -1.03 -8.76
C CYS A 36 -17.47 -2.13 -8.08
N GLY A 37 -17.83 -1.98 -6.79
CA GLY A 37 -18.54 -3.03 -6.04
C GLY A 37 -17.70 -4.30 -5.82
N VAL A 38 -16.38 -4.15 -5.76
CA VAL A 38 -15.41 -5.24 -5.55
C VAL A 38 -15.04 -5.31 -4.07
N THR A 39 -14.97 -6.52 -3.51
CA THR A 39 -14.47 -6.75 -2.14
C THR A 39 -12.95 -6.72 -2.11
N ILE A 40 -12.33 -5.88 -1.29
CA ILE A 40 -10.88 -5.85 -1.11
C ILE A 40 -10.46 -6.64 0.13
N LEU A 41 -9.49 -7.55 -0.03
CA LEU A 41 -8.88 -8.36 1.02
C LEU A 41 -7.41 -7.95 1.14
N THR A 42 -7.07 -7.20 2.19
CA THR A 42 -5.70 -6.75 2.45
C THR A 42 -5.02 -7.61 3.50
N ILE A 43 -3.88 -8.21 3.14
CA ILE A 43 -2.98 -8.89 4.06
C ILE A 43 -2.16 -7.82 4.80
N LYS A 44 -2.32 -7.74 6.12
CA LYS A 44 -1.55 -6.81 6.96
C LYS A 44 -0.06 -7.08 6.87
N ARG A 45 0.74 -6.02 6.90
CA ARG A 45 2.19 -6.16 7.01
C ARG A 45 2.52 -6.67 8.42
N PRO A 46 3.34 -7.72 8.57
CA PRO A 46 3.77 -8.15 9.90
C PRO A 46 4.56 -7.03 10.58
N VAL A 47 4.35 -6.87 11.89
CA VAL A 47 5.19 -6.01 12.72
C VAL A 47 6.52 -6.73 12.91
N LEU A 48 7.58 -6.17 12.36
CA LEU A 48 8.94 -6.70 12.45
C LEU A 48 9.79 -5.72 13.24
N ASN A 49 10.59 -6.24 14.18
CA ASN A 49 11.56 -5.44 14.90
C ASN A 49 12.84 -5.34 14.07
N TYR A 50 12.97 -4.26 13.32
CA TYR A 50 14.14 -3.98 12.46
C TYR A 50 15.28 -3.30 13.23
N GLY A 51 15.15 -3.06 14.53
CA GLY A 51 16.08 -2.25 15.30
C GLY A 51 15.91 -0.77 14.96
N THR A 52 16.89 -0.19 14.27
CA THR A 52 16.87 1.23 13.88
C THR A 52 16.04 1.44 12.62
N VAL A 53 14.99 2.25 12.72
CA VAL A 53 14.08 2.58 11.61
C VAL A 53 13.96 4.09 11.49
N PHE A 54 13.97 4.60 10.26
CA PHE A 54 13.79 6.01 9.95
C PHE A 54 12.56 6.20 9.08
N TYR A 55 11.76 7.22 9.37
CA TYR A 55 10.55 7.57 8.63
C TYR A 55 10.76 8.78 7.73
N THR A 56 11.84 9.54 7.95
CA THR A 56 12.22 10.67 7.10
C THR A 56 13.67 10.60 6.67
N ILE A 57 13.98 11.21 5.52
CA ILE A 57 15.37 11.37 5.07
C ILE A 57 16.18 12.18 6.07
N LYS A 58 15.55 13.18 6.71
CA LYS A 58 16.19 14.01 7.73
C LYS A 58 16.68 13.16 8.92
N GLU A 59 15.82 12.32 9.48
CA GLU A 59 16.18 11.41 10.59
C GLU A 59 17.34 10.48 10.20
N LEU A 60 17.33 9.95 8.97
CA LEU A 60 18.40 9.10 8.47
C LEU A 60 19.73 9.87 8.37
N VAL A 61 19.72 11.09 7.83
CA VAL A 61 20.93 11.92 7.69
C VAL A 61 21.50 12.27 9.07
N GLU A 62 20.66 12.75 9.99
CA GLU A 62 21.09 13.09 11.36
C GLU A 62 21.69 11.88 12.09
N TYR A 63 21.14 10.67 11.88
CA TYR A 63 21.71 9.46 12.46
C TYR A 63 23.09 9.12 11.87
N VAL A 64 23.25 9.24 10.55
CA VAL A 64 24.50 8.89 9.87
C VAL A 64 25.62 9.89 10.17
N GLU A 65 25.30 11.17 10.34
CA GLU A 65 26.28 12.21 10.70
C GLU A 65 26.79 12.10 12.14
N ASN A 66 26.02 11.48 13.04
CA ASN A 66 26.35 11.32 14.45
C ASN A 66 26.82 9.89 14.82
N LEU A 67 27.11 9.05 13.82
CA LEU A 67 27.80 7.74 13.98
C LEU A 67 29.29 7.93 14.27
#